data_AF-A0A0A6X0N0-F1
#
_entry.id   AF-A0A0A6X0N0-F1
#
_cell.length_a   1.000
_cell.length_b   1.000
_cell.length_c   1.000
_cell.angle_alpha   90.00
_cell.angle_beta   90.00
_cell.angle_gamma   90.00
#
_symmetry.space_group_name_H-M   'P 1'
#
loop_
_entity.id
_entity.type
_entity.pdbx_description
1 polymer ?
#
loop_
_entity_poly.entity_id
_entity_poly.type
_entity_poly.pdbx_seq_one_letter_code
_entity_poly.pdbx_strand_id
1 'polypeptide(L)'
;MSEPPRAAVVALAVTAAVVFNLAVYTIGRAAGATYRFTSRGEPAEVDALTVAGFSAVPLLIGLTAVALSAARAGWPVTAALIAGPLLAVVTVPLMTVPADFDTASTAALALCHLTLVPVIVVAVLRMRTPRPAPTSSPARRSG
;
A
#
# COMPACT_ATOMS: atom_id res chain seq x y z
N MET A 1 25.13 8.57 -4.16
CA MET A 1 23.86 8.85 -3.45
C MET A 1 23.64 7.74 -2.45
N SER A 2 23.65 8.03 -1.16
CA SER A 2 23.39 7.03 -0.11
C SER A 2 21.95 6.52 -0.24
N GLU A 3 21.72 5.21 -0.11
CA GLU A 3 20.34 4.71 -0.09
C GLU A 3 19.58 5.31 1.11
N PRO A 4 18.33 5.78 0.91
CA PRO A 4 17.55 6.33 2.00
C PRO A 4 17.30 5.25 3.06
N PRO A 5 17.31 5.61 4.37
CA PRO A 5 17.00 4.65 5.41
C PRO A 5 15.59 4.08 5.20
N ARG A 6 15.39 2.80 5.52
CA ARG A 6 14.09 2.12 5.32
C ARG A 6 12.91 2.88 5.94
N ALA A 7 13.13 3.53 7.09
CA ALA A 7 12.14 4.40 7.72
C ALA A 7 11.70 5.57 6.82
N ALA A 8 12.64 6.19 6.09
CA ALA A 8 12.32 7.24 5.12
C ALA A 8 11.52 6.69 3.93
N VAL A 9 11.82 5.47 3.46
CA VAL A 9 11.03 4.81 2.41
C VAL A 9 9.58 4.58 2.86
N VAL A 10 9.39 4.09 4.09
CA VAL A 10 8.05 3.91 4.68
C VAL A 10 7.32 5.25 4.79
N ALA A 11 7.95 6.27 5.37
CA ALA A 11 7.34 7.59 5.54
C ALA A 11 6.95 8.24 4.21
N LEU A 12 7.83 8.15 3.20
CA LEU A 12 7.56 8.69 1.87
C LEU A 12 6.40 7.95 1.19
N ALA A 13 6.38 6.61 1.28
CA ALA A 13 5.30 5.81 0.70
C ALA A 13 3.94 6.12 1.34
N VAL A 14 3.88 6.22 2.68
CA VAL A 14 2.68 6.61 3.42
C VAL A 14 2.21 8.01 3.03
N THR A 15 3.12 8.98 2.99
CA THR A 15 2.78 10.35 2.62
C THR A 15 2.26 10.42 1.18
N ALA A 16 2.94 9.75 0.24
CA ALA A 16 2.52 9.70 -1.15
C ALA A 16 1.14 9.06 -1.32
N ALA A 17 0.88 7.92 -0.65
CA ALA A 17 -0.41 7.26 -0.68
C ALA A 17 -1.55 8.17 -0.19
N VAL A 18 -1.36 8.84 0.95
CA VAL A 18 -2.34 9.77 1.50
C VAL A 18 -2.61 10.92 0.53
N VAL A 19 -1.56 11.53 -0.03
CA VAL A 19 -1.70 12.65 -0.97
C VAL A 19 -2.45 12.23 -2.22
N PHE A 20 -2.09 11.11 -2.85
CA PHE A 20 -2.78 10.63 -4.05
C PHE A 20 -4.24 10.28 -3.76
N ASN A 21 -4.52 9.63 -2.63
CA ASN A 21 -5.90 9.25 -2.30
C ASN A 21 -6.77 10.45 -1.96
N LEU A 22 -6.23 11.47 -1.28
CA LEU A 22 -6.94 12.72 -1.08
C LEU A 22 -7.18 13.48 -2.38
N ALA A 23 -6.24 13.43 -3.33
CA ALA A 23 -6.45 14.00 -4.66
C ALA A 23 -7.58 13.29 -5.41
N VAL A 24 -7.60 11.95 -5.42
CA VAL A 24 -8.68 11.17 -6.04
C VAL A 24 -10.03 11.43 -5.35
N TYR A 25 -10.05 11.48 -4.03
CA TYR A 25 -11.25 11.82 -3.25
C TYR A 25 -11.80 13.21 -3.58
N THR A 26 -10.95 14.23 -3.62
CA THR A 26 -11.37 15.60 -3.93
C THR A 26 -11.87 15.73 -5.37
N ILE A 27 -11.24 15.05 -6.33
CA ILE A 27 -11.71 14.97 -7.72
C ILE A 27 -13.08 14.29 -7.79
N GLY A 28 -13.27 13.17 -7.09
CA GLY A 28 -14.56 12.49 -7.06
C GLY A 28 -15.65 13.35 -6.43
N ARG A 29 -15.36 14.08 -5.35
CA ARG A 29 -16.28 15.05 -4.74
C ARG A 29 -16.68 16.15 -5.73
N ALA A 30 -15.70 16.70 -6.46
CA ALA A 30 -15.94 17.69 -7.51
C ALA A 30 -16.76 17.13 -8.69
N ALA A 31 -16.66 15.83 -8.95
CA ALA A 31 -17.44 15.09 -9.95
C ALA A 31 -18.83 14.65 -9.45
N GLY A 32 -19.24 15.01 -8.24
CA GLY A 32 -20.57 14.74 -7.68
C GLY A 32 -20.68 13.50 -6.79
N ALA A 33 -19.58 12.82 -6.48
CA ALA A 33 -19.59 11.71 -5.52
C ALA A 33 -20.09 12.19 -4.15
N THR A 34 -21.01 11.45 -3.53
CA THR A 34 -21.60 11.82 -2.23
C THR A 34 -20.85 11.22 -1.06
N TYR A 35 -20.24 10.05 -1.28
CA TYR A 35 -19.53 9.22 -0.30
C TYR A 35 -20.39 8.77 0.87
N ARG A 36 -21.72 8.78 0.71
CA ARG A 36 -22.65 8.30 1.72
C ARG A 36 -23.00 6.85 1.44
N PHE A 37 -23.16 6.10 2.52
CA PHE A 37 -23.54 4.68 2.50
C PHE A 37 -24.27 4.34 3.79
N THR A 38 -24.94 3.21 3.82
CA THR A 38 -25.63 2.69 5.00
C THR A 38 -24.71 1.74 5.75
N SER A 39 -24.44 2.03 7.02
CA SER A 39 -23.68 1.17 7.90
C SER A 39 -24.51 0.80 9.13
N ARG A 40 -24.77 -0.50 9.31
CA ARG A 40 -25.60 -1.02 10.42
C ARG A 40 -26.99 -0.36 10.52
N GLY A 41 -27.57 -0.02 9.37
CA GLY A 41 -28.88 0.63 9.28
C GLY A 41 -28.87 2.15 9.41
N GLU A 42 -27.72 2.76 9.68
CA GLU A 42 -27.58 4.22 9.84
C GLU A 42 -26.80 4.84 8.68
N PRO A 43 -27.12 6.09 8.29
CA PRO A 43 -26.36 6.81 7.27
C PRO A 43 -24.95 7.12 7.79
N ALA A 44 -23.96 6.70 7.02
CA ALA A 44 -22.54 6.96 7.23
C ALA A 44 -21.96 7.71 6.02
N GLU A 45 -20.81 8.35 6.21
CA GLU A 45 -20.07 9.04 5.16
C GLU A 45 -18.59 8.72 5.25
N VAL A 46 -17.96 8.55 4.08
CA VAL A 46 -16.49 8.49 3.98
C VAL A 46 -15.98 9.90 3.77
N ASP A 47 -15.42 10.48 4.83
CA ASP A 47 -14.81 11.80 4.79
C ASP A 47 -13.30 11.74 4.43
N ALA A 48 -12.70 12.91 4.20
CA ALA A 48 -11.27 13.01 3.87
C ALA A 48 -10.37 12.42 4.98
N LEU A 49 -10.77 12.56 6.24
CA LEU A 49 -10.01 12.02 7.37
C LEU A 49 -10.02 10.49 7.37
N THR A 50 -11.16 9.89 7.06
CA THR A 50 -11.34 8.44 6.91
C THR A 50 -10.48 7.92 5.76
N VAL A 51 -10.47 8.61 4.61
CA VAL A 51 -9.61 8.26 3.47
C VAL A 51 -8.13 8.33 3.85
N ALA A 52 -7.70 9.40 4.52
CA ALA A 52 -6.32 9.55 4.97
C ALA A 52 -5.92 8.45 5.97
N GLY A 53 -6.78 8.18 6.96
CA GLY A 53 -6.56 7.14 7.97
C GLY A 53 -6.47 5.74 7.37
N PHE A 54 -7.41 5.38 6.50
CA PHE A 54 -7.43 4.07 5.83
C PHE A 54 -6.32 3.89 4.79
N SER A 55 -5.75 4.99 4.29
CA SER A 55 -4.54 4.93 3.45
C SER A 55 -3.28 4.77 4.30
N ALA A 56 -3.16 5.56 5.38
CA ALA A 56 -1.93 5.65 6.16
C ALA A 56 -1.73 4.44 7.08
N VAL A 57 -2.75 4.05 7.85
CA VAL A 57 -2.61 3.07 8.93
C VAL A 57 -2.24 1.68 8.40
N PRO A 58 -2.97 1.10 7.43
CA PRO A 58 -2.63 -0.23 6.90
C PRO A 58 -1.28 -0.23 6.21
N LEU A 59 -0.95 0.83 5.45
CA LEU A 59 0.30 0.92 4.72
C LEU A 59 1.50 1.08 5.66
N LEU A 60 1.37 1.89 6.72
CA LEU A 60 2.40 2.05 7.74
C LEU A 60 2.69 0.72 8.43
N ILE A 61 1.65 -0.01 8.84
CA ILE A 61 1.78 -1.33 9.48
C ILE A 61 2.47 -2.30 8.52
N GLY A 62 1.95 -2.44 7.30
CA GLY A 62 2.46 -3.38 6.30
C GLY A 62 3.90 -3.11 5.90
N LEU A 63 4.24 -1.86 5.55
CA LEU A 63 5.61 -1.52 5.13
C LEU A 63 6.61 -1.56 6.28
N THR A 64 6.18 -1.22 7.51
CA THR A 64 7.04 -1.38 8.69
C THR A 64 7.34 -2.85 8.94
N ALA A 65 6.35 -3.74 8.86
CA ALA A 65 6.55 -5.18 8.98
C ALA A 65 7.56 -5.69 7.93
N VAL A 66 7.46 -5.22 6.69
CA VAL A 66 8.44 -5.53 5.63
C VAL A 66 9.83 -4.99 5.97
N ALA A 67 9.94 -3.72 6.40
CA ALA A 67 11.21 -3.09 6.71
C ALA A 67 11.98 -3.82 7.82
N LEU A 68 11.26 -4.30 8.84
CA LEU A 68 11.80 -5.10 9.95
C LEU A 68 12.18 -6.52 9.49
N SER A 69 11.37 -7.12 8.62
CA SER A 69 11.56 -8.51 8.18
C SER A 69 12.61 -8.66 7.08
N ALA A 70 12.83 -7.64 6.25
CA ALA A 70 13.78 -7.65 5.14
C ALA A 70 15.25 -7.81 5.59
N ALA A 71 15.55 -7.58 6.88
CA ALA A 71 16.87 -7.86 7.45
C ALA A 71 17.10 -9.37 7.74
N ARG A 72 16.03 -10.16 7.90
CA ARG A 72 16.11 -11.54 8.40
C ARG A 72 16.00 -12.58 7.29
N ALA A 73 15.26 -12.29 6.22
CA ALA A 73 15.11 -13.19 5.08
C ALA A 73 14.65 -12.44 3.82
N GLY A 74 14.90 -13.01 2.64
CA GLY A 74 14.43 -12.45 1.36
C GLY A 74 12.96 -12.76 1.02
N TRP A 75 12.37 -13.81 1.62
CA TRP A 75 10.99 -14.24 1.34
C TRP A 75 9.89 -13.21 1.69
N PRO A 76 9.99 -12.42 2.78
CA PRO A 76 8.94 -11.47 3.16
C PRO A 76 8.77 -10.35 2.13
N VAL A 77 9.85 -9.97 1.43
CA VAL A 77 9.81 -8.99 0.35
C VAL A 77 9.00 -9.52 -0.82
N THR A 78 9.23 -10.78 -1.22
CA THR A 78 8.44 -11.43 -2.29
C THR A 78 6.99 -11.59 -1.89
N ALA A 79 6.71 -12.02 -0.66
CA ALA A 79 5.35 -12.14 -0.16
C ALA A 79 4.62 -10.79 -0.16
N ALA A 80 5.27 -9.72 0.28
CA ALA A 80 4.69 -8.38 0.29
C ALA A 80 4.41 -7.81 -1.11
N LEU A 81 5.25 -8.12 -2.10
CA LEU A 81 5.01 -7.75 -3.50
C LEU A 81 3.76 -8.38 -4.10
N ILE A 82 3.29 -9.49 -3.55
CA ILE A 82 2.09 -10.19 -4.03
C ILE A 82 0.90 -9.84 -3.13
N ALA A 83 1.05 -10.07 -1.82
CA ALA A 83 -0.03 -9.92 -0.85
C ALA A 83 -0.49 -8.46 -0.71
N GLY A 84 0.43 -7.49 -0.78
CA GLY A 84 0.06 -6.06 -0.65
C GLY A 84 -0.85 -5.58 -1.79
N PRO A 85 -0.43 -5.71 -3.06
CA PRO A 85 -1.29 -5.38 -4.20
C PRO A 85 -2.58 -6.19 -4.24
N LEU A 86 -2.50 -7.50 -3.95
CA LEU A 86 -3.68 -8.37 -3.95
C LEU A 86 -4.69 -7.89 -2.91
N LEU A 87 -4.24 -7.57 -1.69
CA LEU A 87 -5.11 -7.09 -0.64
C LEU A 87 -5.78 -5.76 -1.02
N ALA A 88 -5.02 -4.82 -1.60
CA ALA A 88 -5.56 -3.55 -2.08
C ALA A 88 -6.64 -3.73 -3.15
N VAL A 89 -6.47 -4.70 -4.06
CA VAL A 89 -7.48 -5.01 -5.09
C VAL A 89 -8.68 -5.71 -4.47
N VAL A 90 -8.49 -6.69 -3.58
CA VAL A 90 -9.56 -7.48 -2.95
C VAL A 90 -10.45 -6.63 -2.04
N THR A 91 -9.93 -5.58 -1.42
CA THR A 91 -10.74 -4.66 -0.61
C THR A 91 -11.82 -3.94 -1.42
N VAL A 92 -11.65 -3.79 -2.74
CA VAL A 92 -12.66 -3.15 -3.61
C VAL A 92 -13.96 -3.98 -3.68
N PRO A 93 -13.96 -5.23 -4.18
CA PRO A 93 -15.18 -6.04 -4.22
C PRO A 93 -15.68 -6.47 -2.84
N LEU A 94 -14.83 -6.48 -1.82
CA LEU A 94 -15.22 -6.93 -0.48
C LEU A 94 -15.89 -5.82 0.36
N MET A 95 -15.40 -4.58 0.24
CA MET A 95 -15.81 -3.49 1.13
C MET A 95 -16.47 -2.33 0.38
N THR A 96 -16.08 -2.09 -0.88
CA THR A 96 -16.54 -0.90 -1.63
C THR A 96 -17.75 -1.20 -2.50
N VAL A 97 -17.73 -2.31 -3.24
CA VAL A 97 -18.83 -2.71 -4.15
C VAL A 97 -20.12 -3.11 -3.42
N PRO A 98 -20.08 -3.83 -2.28
CA PRO A 98 -21.30 -4.22 -1.58
C PRO A 98 -21.94 -3.07 -0.81
N ALA A 99 -21.20 -1.99 -0.59
CA ALA A 99 -21.74 -0.78 0.00
C ALA A 99 -22.63 -0.06 -1.02
N ASP A 100 -23.73 0.48 -0.54
CA ASP A 100 -24.77 1.20 -1.29
C ASP A 100 -24.32 2.62 -1.69
N PHE A 101 -23.05 2.80 -2.01
CA PHE A 101 -22.51 4.04 -2.56
C PHE A 101 -23.10 4.33 -3.94
N ASP A 102 -23.20 5.62 -4.28
CA ASP A 102 -23.43 6.02 -5.66
C ASP A 102 -22.26 5.58 -6.58
N THR A 103 -22.52 5.55 -7.89
CA THR A 103 -21.54 5.08 -8.88
C THR A 103 -20.25 5.89 -8.86
N ALA A 104 -20.33 7.22 -8.68
CA ALA A 104 -19.15 8.07 -8.65
C ALA A 104 -18.32 7.84 -7.38
N SER A 105 -18.96 7.65 -6.22
CA SER A 105 -18.30 7.26 -4.98
C SER A 105 -17.64 5.89 -5.05
N THR A 106 -18.33 4.88 -5.60
CA THR A 106 -17.76 3.55 -5.82
C THR A 106 -16.52 3.63 -6.69
N ALA A 107 -16.59 4.36 -7.81
CA ALA A 107 -15.46 4.53 -8.72
C ALA A 107 -14.27 5.24 -8.06
N ALA A 108 -14.53 6.36 -7.36
CA ALA A 108 -13.48 7.12 -6.69
C ALA A 108 -12.80 6.32 -5.57
N LEU A 109 -13.59 5.62 -4.73
CA LEU A 109 -13.05 4.77 -3.66
C LEU A 109 -12.29 3.56 -4.22
N ALA A 110 -12.76 2.95 -5.31
CA ALA A 110 -12.02 1.89 -5.99
C ALA A 110 -10.67 2.39 -6.50
N LEU A 111 -10.64 3.57 -7.12
CA LEU A 111 -9.39 4.20 -7.57
C LEU A 111 -8.42 4.48 -6.41
N CYS A 112 -8.91 4.95 -5.24
CA CYS A 112 -8.10 5.12 -4.04
C CYS A 112 -7.45 3.82 -3.54
N HIS A 113 -8.02 2.65 -3.83
CA HIS A 113 -7.38 1.37 -3.51
C HIS A 113 -6.34 1.00 -4.57
N LEU A 114 -6.64 1.23 -5.85
CA LEU A 114 -5.75 0.92 -6.96
C LEU A 114 -4.47 1.76 -6.97
N THR A 115 -4.52 3.02 -6.53
CA THR A 115 -3.35 3.90 -6.34
C THR A 115 -2.34 3.34 -5.33
N LEU A 116 -2.77 2.51 -4.37
CA LEU A 116 -1.86 1.91 -3.40
C LEU A 116 -0.95 0.84 -4.02
N VAL A 117 -1.40 0.17 -5.09
CA VAL A 117 -0.63 -0.88 -5.77
C VAL A 117 0.76 -0.40 -6.22
N PRO A 118 0.89 0.66 -7.05
CA PRO A 118 2.21 1.14 -7.46
C PRO A 118 3.03 1.66 -6.28
N VAL A 119 2.40 2.29 -5.27
CA VAL A 119 3.09 2.77 -4.07
C VAL A 119 3.73 1.60 -3.30
N ILE A 120 2.97 0.53 -3.06
CA ILE A 120 3.44 -0.67 -2.36
C ILE A 120 4.60 -1.30 -3.14
N VAL A 121 4.43 -1.51 -4.45
CA VAL A 121 5.46 -2.15 -5.29
C VAL A 121 6.76 -1.35 -5.25
N VAL A 122 6.72 -0.03 -5.46
CA VAL A 122 7.91 0.82 -5.44
C VAL A 122 8.57 0.80 -4.05
N ALA A 123 7.79 0.93 -2.97
CA ALA A 123 8.34 0.93 -1.61
C ALA A 123 9.03 -0.40 -1.27
N VAL A 124 8.40 -1.53 -1.59
CA VAL A 124 8.94 -2.86 -1.29
C VAL A 124 10.19 -3.16 -2.14
N LEU A 125 10.21 -2.75 -3.41
CA LEU A 125 11.39 -2.88 -4.27
C LEU A 125 12.59 -2.07 -3.73
N ARG A 126 12.35 -0.87 -3.22
CA ARG A 126 13.38 -0.03 -2.58
C ARG A 126 13.92 -0.60 -1.28
N MET A 127 13.18 -1.49 -0.61
CA MET A 127 13.61 -2.16 0.61
C MET A 127 14.28 -3.52 0.39
N ARG A 128 14.39 -3.97 -0.87
CA ARG A 128 14.95 -5.27 -1.22
C ARG A 128 16.48 -5.27 -1.09
N THR A 129 17.00 -6.05 -0.16
CA THR A 129 18.45 -6.25 -0.01
C THR A 129 19.00 -7.15 -1.12
N PRO A 130 20.16 -6.85 -1.74
CA PRO A 130 20.84 -7.76 -2.65
C PRO A 130 21.21 -9.08 -1.96
N ARG A 131 21.08 -10.22 -2.67
CA ARG A 131 21.50 -11.53 -2.15
C ARG A 131 23.04 -11.54 -2.07
N PRO A 132 23.65 -11.98 -0.96
CA PRO A 132 25.10 -12.17 -0.92
C PRO A 132 25.51 -13.11 -2.05
N ALA A 133 26.51 -12.70 -2.85
CA ALA A 133 27.06 -13.55 -3.89
C ALA A 133 27.56 -14.87 -3.26
N PRO A 134 27.37 -16.03 -3.90
CA PRO A 134 27.95 -17.26 -3.40
C PRO A 134 29.46 -17.07 -3.29
N THR A 135 29.98 -17.10 -2.06
CA THR A 135 31.42 -17.07 -1.81
C THR A 135 32.02 -18.25 -2.55
N SER A 136 32.77 -18.00 -3.62
CA SER A 136 33.62 -19.00 -4.25
C SER A 136 34.61 -19.48 -3.19
N SER A 137 34.29 -20.61 -2.56
CA SER A 137 35.20 -21.28 -1.63
C SER A 137 36.50 -21.55 -2.37
N PRO A 138 37.66 -21.05 -1.92
CA PRO A 138 38.93 -21.35 -2.55
C PRO A 138 39.17 -22.85 -2.35
N ALA A 139 38.95 -23.62 -3.42
CA ALA A 139 39.28 -25.02 -3.47
C ALA A 139 40.76 -25.18 -3.11
N ARG A 140 40.97 -25.79 -1.95
CA ARG A 140 42.11 -26.60 -1.52
C ARG A 140 43.04 -26.95 -2.68
N ARG A 141 44.11 -26.16 -2.90
CA ARG A 141 45.29 -26.62 -3.64
C ARG A 141 46.22 -27.29 -2.63
N SER A 142 46.08 -28.60 -2.51
CA SER A 142 47.14 -29.48 -2.01
C SER A 142 48.01 -29.88 -3.19
N GLY A 143 49.24 -29.38 -3.19
CA GLY A 143 50.38 -29.87 -3.97
C GLY A 143 51.55 -30.00 -3.03
#